data_AF-A0A6G2PQI4-F1
#
_entry.id   AF-A0A6G2PQI4-F1
#
_cell.length_a   1.000
_cell.length_b   1.000
_cell.length_c   1.000
_cell.angle_alpha   90.00
_cell.angle_beta   90.00
_cell.angle_gamma   90.00
#
_symmetry.space_group_name_H-M   'P 1'
#
loop_
_entity.id
_entity.type
_entity.pdbx_description
1 polymer ?
#
loop_
_entity_poly.entity_id
_entity_poly.type
_entity_poly.pdbx_seq_one_letter_code
_entity_poly.pdbx_strand_id
1 'polypeptide(L)' 'PRPVLYVHQDGRLLHRARLGVRTAQPHRTLTLGVSWHGRVDPEGGEVRVSAG' A
#
# COMPACT_ATOMS: atom_id res chain seq x y z
N PRO A 1 2.27 -2.59 17.79
CA PRO A 1 2.77 -2.23 16.45
C PRO A 1 1.60 -1.76 15.56
N ARG A 2 1.72 -0.59 14.90
CA ARG A 2 0.71 -0.14 13.93
C ARG A 2 1.13 -0.64 12.55
N PRO A 3 0.35 -1.49 11.87
CA PRO A 3 0.77 -2.00 10.58
C PRO A 3 0.89 -0.89 9.55
N VAL A 4 1.80 -1.09 8.62
CA VAL A 4 2.11 -0.17 7.54
C VAL A 4 1.78 -0.86 6.24
N LEU A 5 0.99 -0.18 5.40
CA LEU A 5 0.78 -0.57 4.02
C LEU A 5 1.89 0.00 3.15
N TYR A 6 2.39 -0.84 2.26
CA TYR A 6 3.34 -0.49 1.23
C TYR A 6 2.79 -0.83 -0.14
N VAL A 7 3.04 0.06 -1.10
CA VAL A 7 2.79 -0.19 -2.52
C VAL A 7 4.10 -0.01 -3.25
N HIS A 8 4.53 -1.05 -3.96
CA HIS A 8 5.75 -1.05 -4.75
C HIS A 8 5.48 -1.44 -6.20
N GLN A 9 6.33 -0.97 -7.10
CA GLN A 9 6.44 -1.45 -8.47
C GLN A 9 7.92 -1.59 -8.80
N ASP A 10 8.34 -2.77 -9.25
CA ASP A 10 9.74 -3.05 -9.60
C ASP A 10 10.76 -2.63 -8.51
N GLY A 11 10.38 -2.80 -7.24
CA GLY A 11 11.19 -2.41 -6.08
C GLY A 11 11.12 -0.91 -5.70
N ARG A 12 10.51 -0.05 -6.52
CA ARG A 12 10.28 1.37 -6.21
C ARG A 12 9.05 1.53 -5.32
N LEU A 13 9.20 2.23 -4.21
CA LEU A 13 8.09 2.57 -3.30
C LEU A 13 7.20 3.67 -3.92
N LEU A 14 5.94 3.36 -4.15
CA LEU A 14 4.93 4.29 -4.67
C LEU A 14 4.11 4.93 -3.54
N HIS A 15 3.78 4.15 -2.52
CA HIS A 15 2.94 4.57 -1.39
C HIS A 15 3.34 3.92 -0.07
N ARG A 16 3.24 4.67 1.02
CA ARG A 16 3.39 4.19 2.39
C ARG A 16 2.36 4.84 3.30
N ALA A 17 1.54 4.05 3.98
CA ALA A 17 0.56 4.55 4.93
C ALA A 17 0.54 3.73 6.22
N ARG A 18 0.49 4.42 7.36
CA ARG A 18 0.27 3.78 8.67
C ARG A 18 -1.22 3.54 8.86
N LEU A 19 -1.58 2.32 9.21
CA LEU A 19 -2.95 1.98 9.57
C LEU A 19 -3.23 2.41 11.02
N GLY A 20 -4.42 2.94 11.25
CA GLY A 20 -4.92 3.24 12.58
C GLY A 20 -5.02 1.98 13.45
N VAL A 21 -4.93 2.15 14.76
CA VAL A 21 -4.97 1.05 15.74
C VAL A 21 -6.25 0.19 15.60
N ARG A 22 -7.37 0.77 15.14
CA ARG A 22 -8.64 0.05 14.95
C ARG A 22 -8.79 -0.61 13.58
N THR A 23 -8.04 -0.21 12.55
CA THR A 23 -8.17 -0.75 11.18
C THR A 23 -7.34 -2.01 10.96
N ALA A 24 -6.33 -2.23 11.79
CA ALA A 24 -5.41 -3.37 11.77
C ALA A 24 -5.97 -4.69 12.35
N GLN A 25 -7.23 -5.03 12.10
CA GLN A 25 -7.85 -6.25 12.63
C GLN A 25 -8.05 -7.30 11.53
N PRO A 26 -7.96 -8.61 11.85
CA PRO A 26 -8.34 -9.66 10.92
C PRO A 26 -9.77 -9.45 10.40
N HIS A 27 -10.02 -9.78 9.13
CA HIS A 27 -11.34 -9.66 8.49
C HIS A 27 -11.93 -8.24 8.49
N ARG A 28 -11.08 -7.21 8.54
CA ARG A 28 -11.48 -5.82 8.34
C ARG A 28 -10.92 -5.27 7.04
N THR A 29 -11.77 -4.57 6.31
CA THR A 29 -11.37 -3.84 5.10
C THR A 29 -10.44 -2.69 5.46
N LEU A 30 -9.38 -2.54 4.67
CA LEU A 30 -8.47 -1.42 4.74
C LEU A 30 -8.69 -0.52 3.53
N THR A 31 -8.71 0.79 3.75
CA THR A 31 -8.75 1.75 2.65
C THR A 31 -7.33 2.06 2.19
N LEU A 32 -7.04 1.74 0.94
CA LEU A 32 -5.81 2.15 0.26
C LEU A 32 -6.08 3.47 -0.47
N GLY A 33 -5.34 4.52 -0.13
CA GLY A 33 -5.45 5.81 -0.82
C GLY A 33 -5.01 5.69 -2.27
N VAL A 34 -5.65 6.41 -3.20
CA VAL A 34 -5.41 6.28 -4.65
C VAL A 34 -4.32 7.22 -5.19
N SER A 35 -3.74 8.07 -4.35
CA SER A 35 -2.80 9.13 -4.76
C SER A 35 -1.51 8.62 -5.42
N TRP A 36 -1.23 7.31 -5.33
CA TRP A 36 -0.07 6.68 -5.95
C TRP A 36 -0.32 6.18 -7.37
N HIS A 37 -1.57 6.18 -7.84
CA HIS A 37 -1.90 5.73 -9.20
C HIS A 37 -1.13 6.52 -10.27
N GLY A 38 -1.01 7.85 -10.11
CA GLY A 38 -0.23 8.69 -11.01
C GLY A 38 1.29 8.51 -10.91
N ARG A 39 1.78 7.64 -10.02
CA ARG A 39 3.20 7.30 -9.90
C ARG A 39 3.56 5.94 -10.49
N VAL A 40 2.53 5.16 -10.85
CA VAL A 40 2.68 3.87 -11.53
C VAL A 40 3.29 4.13 -12.89
N ASP A 41 4.29 3.33 -13.24
CA ASP A 41 4.86 3.29 -14.57
C ASP A 41 3.98 2.37 -15.45
N PRO A 42 3.34 2.88 -16.51
CA PRO A 42 2.52 2.05 -17.40
C PRO A 42 3.32 0.97 -18.14
N GLU A 43 4.62 1.20 -18.36
CA GLU A 43 5.51 0.26 -19.05
C GLU A 43 6.27 -0.63 -18.05
N GLY A 44 6.09 -0.40 -16.74
CA GLY A 44 6.72 -1.17 -15.68
C GLY A 44 5.99 -2.48 -15.37
N GLY A 45 6.54 -3.22 -14.41
CA GLY A 45 5.99 -4.50 -13.96
C GLY A 45 4.80 -4.36 -13.02
N GLU A 46 4.46 -5.48 -12.38
CA GLU A 46 3.31 -5.56 -11.47
C GLU A 46 3.44 -4.64 -10.25
N VAL A 47 2.32 -4.01 -9.88
CA VAL A 47 2.19 -3.31 -8.61
C VAL A 47 1.90 -4.32 -7.50
N ARG A 48 2.72 -4.31 -6.44
CA ARG A 48 2.59 -5.19 -5.27
C ARG A 48 2.17 -4.39 -4.04
N VAL A 49 1.14 -4.88 -3.35
CA VAL A 49 0.66 -4.35 -2.08
C VAL A 49 1.03 -5.31 -0.96
N SER A 50 1.63 -4.79 0.10
CA SER A 50 2.00 -5.58 1.29
C SER A 50 1.70 -4.84 2.59
N ALA A 51 1.55 -5.61 3.67
CA ALA A 51 1.35 -5.10 5.03
C ALA A 51 2.40 -5.72 5.97
N GLY A 52 2.92 -4.92 6.91
CA GLY A 52 3.88 -5.35 7.93
C GLY A 52 3.89 -4.44 9.16
#